data_AF-A0A2E8K1P8-F1
#
_entry.id   AF-A0A2E8K1P8-F1
#
_cell.length_a   1.000
_cell.length_b   1.000
_cell.length_c   1.000
_cell.angle_alpha   90.00
_cell.angle_beta   90.00
_cell.angle_gamma   90.00
#
_symmetry.space_group_name_H-M   'P 1'
#
loop_
_entity.id
_entity.type
_entity.pdbx_description
1 polymer ?
#
loop_
_entity_poly.entity_id
_entity_poly.type
_entity_poly.pdbx_seq_one_letter_code
_entity_poly.pdbx_strand_id
1 'polypeptide(L)'
;MQLEGKLLELLFRQPFPASSPTMTAIDTSIPNVSSNQPRKSGSPLKRLLEFFSSVKLGICLLVILFIYMSIGSAGVVYPIHPAIWHTDAWTYEQIRQRPWFEMTEFEWFHWWPFNVLITLLCVNMTVTTIRKIPLNSINAGVWMIHIGIIMLCLGSVYYFMTKVEGDSPVARRAVSVAFVDDEGGVLDSGAMLAMPGNTTTLGVGGDQYDIQVQSIDPAWELLSGDDAGERAFSVNLMVQRGDGERFIRQVIAGYPEYTEDLIFSDDPGQPFKRHVKVNGERLFDQSLLVGLDFAPTDHLYLRNDLSKSWALYLREEGSDQWFERPIDGDFLYNDYVADRDWVWNSDQINRVDPIDIPITAVSPEDPAPELQIQATGFLRYAVMRDQALSGGPGAPLNPTVWVRISADQMDRSNDYVLRAFDPERNSVDGGLMVMRWIEEESQLGELTTPPSLKI
;
A
#
# COMPACT_ATOMS: atom_id res chain seq x y z
N MET A 1 -35.84 7.80 -22.09
CA MET A 1 -36.05 8.48 -20.80
C MET A 1 -37.50 8.96 -20.69
N GLN A 2 -38.46 8.04 -20.58
CA GLN A 2 -39.90 8.35 -20.45
C GLN A 2 -40.76 7.15 -20.01
N LEU A 3 -40.16 6.21 -19.26
CA LEU A 3 -40.83 4.94 -18.87
C LEU A 3 -40.83 4.66 -17.36
N GLU A 4 -40.21 5.50 -16.52
CA GLU A 4 -40.17 5.28 -15.07
C GLU A 4 -41.33 5.93 -14.29
N GLY A 5 -42.15 6.78 -14.92
CA GLY A 5 -43.22 7.51 -14.25
C GLY A 5 -44.53 6.75 -14.03
N LYS A 6 -44.76 5.60 -14.70
CA LYS A 6 -46.07 4.91 -14.66
C LYS A 6 -46.18 3.73 -13.69
N LEU A 7 -45.08 3.28 -13.09
CA LEU A 7 -45.11 2.15 -12.14
C LEU A 7 -45.46 2.57 -10.71
N LEU A 8 -45.22 3.84 -10.34
CA LEU A 8 -45.48 4.37 -8.99
C LEU A 8 -46.95 4.74 -8.74
N GLU A 9 -47.76 4.92 -9.80
CA GLU A 9 -49.17 5.33 -9.67
C GLU A 9 -50.13 4.13 -9.47
N LEU A 10 -49.67 2.91 -9.75
CA LEU A 10 -50.48 1.68 -9.65
C LEU A 10 -50.45 1.00 -8.27
N LEU A 11 -49.57 1.44 -7.36
CA LEU A 11 -49.42 0.84 -6.02
C LEU A 11 -50.22 1.55 -4.91
N PHE A 12 -50.87 2.68 -5.17
CA PHE A 12 -51.52 3.49 -4.12
C PHE A 12 -53.04 3.71 -4.24
N ARG A 13 -53.76 2.92 -5.06
CA ARG A 13 -55.24 2.96 -5.10
C ARG A 13 -55.86 1.58 -4.90
N GLN A 14 -56.00 1.18 -3.64
CA GLN A 14 -56.98 0.19 -3.22
C GLN A 14 -57.84 0.85 -2.11
N PRO A 15 -59.16 1.02 -2.30
CA PRO A 15 -60.04 1.49 -1.23
C PRO A 15 -60.29 0.34 -0.24
N PHE A 16 -60.02 0.60 1.04
CA PHE A 16 -60.39 -0.30 2.13
C PHE A 16 -61.92 -0.38 2.27
N PRO A 17 -62.53 -1.57 2.44
CA PRO A 17 -63.94 -1.69 2.79
C PRO A 17 -64.16 -1.26 4.24
N ALA A 18 -65.08 -0.32 4.43
CA ALA A 18 -65.60 0.07 5.74
C ALA A 18 -66.54 -1.01 6.28
N SER A 19 -66.01 -1.89 7.14
CA SER A 19 -66.83 -2.71 8.03
C SER A 19 -66.20 -2.69 9.42
N SER A 20 -66.83 -1.95 10.33
CA SER A 20 -66.46 -1.83 11.73
C SER A 20 -66.71 -3.14 12.47
N PRO A 21 -65.70 -3.78 13.10
CA PRO A 21 -65.94 -4.72 14.17
C PRO A 21 -66.11 -3.94 15.48
N THR A 22 -67.22 -4.18 16.15
CA THR A 22 -67.56 -3.69 17.48
C THR A 22 -66.42 -4.04 18.47
N MET A 23 -65.66 -3.04 18.90
CA MET A 23 -64.67 -3.17 19.98
C MET A 23 -65.39 -3.56 21.27
N THR A 24 -65.27 -4.82 21.66
CA THR A 24 -65.52 -5.24 23.04
C THR A 24 -64.37 -4.66 23.87
N ALA A 25 -64.69 -3.77 24.81
CA ALA A 25 -63.71 -3.21 25.74
C ALA A 25 -63.04 -4.36 26.49
N ILE A 26 -61.76 -4.59 26.22
CA ILE A 26 -60.90 -5.44 27.04
C ILE A 26 -60.64 -4.65 28.32
N ASP A 27 -61.31 -5.09 29.39
CA ASP A 27 -61.10 -4.64 30.75
C ASP A 27 -59.61 -4.81 31.11
N THR A 28 -58.92 -3.68 31.28
CA THR A 28 -57.50 -3.60 31.66
C THR A 28 -57.33 -3.42 33.17
N SER A 29 -58.31 -3.83 33.98
CA SER A 29 -58.14 -3.96 35.42
C SER A 29 -57.18 -5.12 35.75
N ILE A 30 -55.88 -4.85 35.64
CA ILE A 30 -54.84 -5.67 36.26
C ILE A 30 -55.07 -5.58 37.78
N PRO A 31 -55.42 -6.68 38.47
CA PRO A 31 -55.51 -6.65 39.92
C PRO A 31 -54.12 -6.37 40.48
N ASN A 32 -53.98 -5.24 41.17
CA ASN A 32 -52.77 -4.84 41.87
C ASN A 32 -52.60 -5.74 43.11
N VAL A 33 -52.14 -6.97 42.90
CA VAL A 33 -51.79 -7.91 43.97
C VAL A 33 -50.44 -7.49 44.53
N SER A 34 -50.47 -6.64 45.56
CA SER A 34 -49.34 -6.34 46.42
C SER A 34 -49.00 -7.57 47.28
N SER A 35 -48.42 -8.59 46.63
CA SER A 35 -47.82 -9.71 47.36
C SER A 35 -46.47 -9.26 47.92
N ASN A 36 -46.52 -8.72 49.14
CA ASN A 36 -45.38 -8.61 50.03
C ASN A 36 -44.93 -10.03 50.45
N GLN A 37 -44.38 -10.81 49.50
CA GLN A 37 -43.68 -12.03 49.84
C GLN A 37 -42.26 -11.69 50.28
N PRO A 38 -41.80 -12.22 51.43
CA PRO A 38 -40.42 -12.05 51.86
C PRO A 38 -39.50 -12.64 50.77
N ARG A 39 -38.66 -11.79 50.17
CA ARG A 39 -37.61 -12.19 49.23
C ARG A 39 -36.69 -13.20 49.92
N LYS A 40 -37.00 -14.49 49.81
CA LYS A 40 -36.06 -15.57 50.13
C LYS A 40 -34.77 -15.25 49.38
N SER A 41 -33.68 -15.07 50.12
CA SER A 41 -32.35 -14.82 49.56
C SER A 41 -31.96 -16.01 48.69
N GLY A 42 -32.31 -15.93 47.41
CA GLY A 42 -31.88 -16.93 46.43
C GLY A 42 -30.36 -17.03 46.45
N SER A 43 -29.85 -18.25 46.37
CA SER A 43 -28.42 -18.55 46.19
C SER A 43 -27.81 -17.60 45.15
N PRO A 44 -26.57 -17.12 45.35
CA PRO A 44 -25.90 -16.23 44.41
C PRO A 44 -25.91 -16.74 42.97
N LEU A 45 -25.82 -18.07 42.78
CA LEU A 45 -25.92 -18.72 41.47
C LEU A 45 -27.29 -18.49 40.81
N LYS A 46 -28.38 -18.54 41.57
CA LYS A 46 -29.73 -18.31 41.04
C LYS A 46 -29.89 -16.87 40.56
N ARG A 47 -29.34 -15.89 41.29
CA ARG A 47 -29.34 -14.48 40.90
C ARG A 47 -28.54 -14.25 39.62
N LEU A 48 -27.36 -14.88 39.52
CA LEU A 48 -26.52 -14.83 38.32
C LEU A 48 -27.27 -15.38 37.10
N LEU A 49 -27.87 -16.57 37.23
CA LEU A 49 -28.63 -17.18 36.13
C LEU A 49 -29.91 -16.40 35.79
N GLU A 50 -30.55 -15.73 36.76
CA GLU A 50 -31.68 -14.84 36.49
C GLU A 50 -31.24 -13.62 35.69
N PHE A 51 -30.12 -12.99 36.05
CA PHE A 51 -29.51 -11.89 35.32
C PHE A 51 -29.19 -12.27 33.87
N PHE A 52 -28.46 -13.37 33.66
CA PHE A 52 -28.12 -13.85 32.31
C PHE A 52 -29.30 -14.43 31.53
N SER A 53 -30.45 -14.69 32.16
CA SER A 53 -31.68 -15.06 31.45
C SER A 53 -32.52 -13.85 31.00
N SER A 54 -32.09 -12.62 31.29
CA SER A 54 -32.84 -11.41 30.97
C SER A 54 -32.81 -11.11 29.46
N VAL A 55 -33.99 -11.01 28.85
CA VAL A 55 -34.12 -10.58 27.43
C VAL A 55 -33.68 -9.13 27.27
N LYS A 56 -33.94 -8.27 28.27
CA LYS A 56 -33.50 -6.87 28.27
C LYS A 56 -31.97 -6.76 28.26
N LEU A 57 -31.28 -7.67 28.95
CA LEU A 57 -29.82 -7.73 28.92
C LEU A 57 -29.33 -8.07 27.52
N GLY A 58 -29.91 -9.10 26.88
CA GLY A 58 -29.55 -9.47 25.51
C GLY A 58 -29.73 -8.32 24.51
N ILE A 59 -30.88 -7.62 24.55
CA ILE A 59 -31.13 -6.44 23.71
C ILE A 59 -30.11 -5.33 24.01
N CYS A 60 -29.82 -5.07 25.29
CA CYS A 60 -28.84 -4.06 25.68
C CYS A 60 -27.43 -4.39 25.16
N LEU A 61 -26.99 -5.65 25.29
CA LEU A 61 -25.72 -6.11 24.76
C LEU A 61 -25.65 -5.96 23.24
N LEU A 62 -26.71 -6.33 22.50
CA LEU A 62 -26.78 -6.14 21.05
C LEU A 62 -26.67 -4.66 20.65
N VAL A 63 -27.36 -3.77 21.35
CA VAL A 63 -27.29 -2.32 21.09
C VAL A 63 -25.88 -1.78 21.37
N ILE A 64 -25.27 -2.17 22.49
CA ILE A 64 -23.90 -1.74 22.82
C ILE A 64 -22.90 -2.27 21.79
N LEU A 65 -23.03 -3.53 21.40
CA LEU A 65 -22.19 -4.15 20.38
C LEU A 65 -22.33 -3.43 19.03
N PHE A 66 -23.56 -3.10 18.62
CA PHE A 66 -23.81 -2.34 17.40
C PHE A 66 -23.15 -0.95 17.44
N ILE A 67 -23.27 -0.23 18.55
CA ILE A 67 -22.63 1.08 18.73
C ILE A 67 -21.11 0.94 18.66
N TYR A 68 -20.53 -0.05 19.35
CA TYR A 68 -19.09 -0.32 19.32
C TYR A 68 -18.58 -0.60 17.90
N MET A 69 -19.28 -1.46 17.15
CA MET A 69 -18.93 -1.80 15.77
C MET A 69 -19.05 -0.58 14.85
N SER A 70 -20.11 0.21 15.01
CA SER A 70 -20.34 1.43 14.23
C SER A 70 -19.21 2.44 14.42
N ILE A 71 -18.80 2.66 15.66
CA ILE A 71 -17.70 3.58 15.99
C ILE A 71 -16.36 3.14 15.38
N GLY A 72 -16.06 1.83 15.43
CA GLY A 72 -14.80 1.29 14.93
C GLY A 72 -14.70 1.22 13.41
N SER A 73 -15.79 0.83 12.74
CA SER A 73 -15.79 0.58 11.29
C SER A 73 -16.32 1.78 10.49
N ALA A 74 -17.51 2.26 10.84
CA ALA A 74 -18.15 3.37 10.16
C ALA A 74 -17.71 4.74 10.71
N GLY A 75 -16.85 4.80 11.72
CA GLY A 75 -16.37 6.06 12.29
C GLY A 75 -17.48 6.88 12.95
N VAL A 76 -17.11 8.08 13.40
CA VAL A 76 -18.04 9.06 13.96
C VAL A 76 -18.08 10.27 13.04
N VAL A 77 -19.29 10.66 12.66
CA VAL A 77 -19.54 11.89 11.91
C VAL A 77 -19.93 12.97 12.90
N TYR A 78 -19.14 14.04 12.99
CA TYR A 78 -19.41 15.15 13.90
C TYR A 78 -19.11 16.50 13.25
N PRO A 79 -19.80 17.57 13.68
CA PRO A 79 -19.61 18.88 13.10
C PRO A 79 -18.33 19.53 13.63
N ILE A 80 -17.49 20.04 12.74
CA ILE A 80 -16.30 20.85 13.04
C ILE A 80 -16.54 22.35 12.85
N HIS A 81 -17.67 22.72 12.26
CA HIS A 81 -18.05 24.11 12.00
C HIS A 81 -19.50 24.39 12.42
N PRO A 82 -19.83 25.61 12.91
CA PRO A 82 -21.20 25.97 13.30
C PRO A 82 -22.23 25.85 12.18
N ALA A 83 -21.80 25.94 10.92
CA ALA A 83 -22.67 25.85 9.75
C ALA A 83 -23.01 24.39 9.38
N ILE A 84 -23.70 23.66 10.28
CA ILE A 84 -24.01 22.22 10.15
C ILE A 84 -24.75 21.80 8.86
N TRP A 85 -25.25 22.74 8.06
CA TRP A 85 -25.91 22.46 6.78
C TRP A 85 -24.95 22.48 5.58
N HIS A 86 -23.68 22.86 5.79
CA HIS A 86 -22.65 22.80 4.77
C HIS A 86 -21.95 21.43 4.79
N THR A 87 -21.58 20.89 3.63
CA THR A 87 -20.86 19.61 3.53
C THR A 87 -19.56 19.63 4.33
N ASP A 88 -18.85 20.75 4.26
CA ASP A 88 -17.53 20.93 4.90
C ASP A 88 -17.61 21.13 6.41
N ALA A 89 -18.83 21.25 6.95
CA ALA A 89 -19.03 21.35 8.39
C ALA A 89 -18.90 19.99 9.09
N TRP A 90 -18.90 18.88 8.36
CA TRP A 90 -18.84 17.53 8.91
C TRP A 90 -17.52 16.88 8.59
N THR A 91 -16.89 16.28 9.60
CA THR A 91 -15.73 15.42 9.41
C THR A 91 -16.09 13.98 9.71
N TYR A 92 -15.43 13.07 9.01
CA TYR A 92 -15.50 11.63 9.23
C TYR A 92 -14.19 11.20 9.87
N GLU A 93 -14.27 10.58 11.05
CA GLU A 93 -13.08 10.09 11.74
C GLU A 93 -13.32 8.70 12.31
N GLN A 94 -12.40 7.79 12.07
CA GLN A 94 -12.43 6.45 12.67
C GLN A 94 -11.77 6.51 14.04
N ILE A 95 -12.54 6.32 15.12
CA ILE A 95 -12.02 6.45 16.50
C ILE A 95 -10.82 5.52 16.73
N ARG A 96 -10.83 4.33 16.15
CA ARG A 96 -9.71 3.38 16.26
C ARG A 96 -8.38 3.93 15.72
N GLN A 97 -8.41 4.88 14.78
CA GLN A 97 -7.21 5.48 14.19
C GLN A 97 -6.66 6.67 14.99
N ARG A 98 -7.38 7.13 16.01
CA ARG A 98 -6.90 8.24 16.86
C ARG A 98 -5.59 7.89 17.54
N PRO A 99 -4.72 8.88 17.85
CA PRO A 99 -3.41 8.64 18.46
C PRO A 99 -3.41 7.81 19.75
N TRP A 100 -4.53 7.76 20.49
CA TRP A 100 -4.62 6.97 21.73
C TRP A 100 -4.95 5.50 21.51
N PHE A 101 -5.44 5.13 20.31
CA PHE A 101 -5.79 3.77 19.97
C PHE A 101 -4.83 3.23 18.91
N GLU A 102 -4.71 3.95 17.79
CA GLU A 102 -3.92 3.55 16.63
C GLU A 102 -4.11 2.08 16.24
N MET A 103 -5.33 1.56 16.37
CA MET A 103 -5.64 0.14 16.18
C MET A 103 -6.04 -0.14 14.74
N THR A 104 -5.51 -1.23 14.19
CA THR A 104 -6.05 -1.82 12.96
C THR A 104 -7.52 -2.21 13.16
N GLU A 105 -8.24 -2.45 12.07
CA GLU A 105 -9.61 -2.94 12.17
C GLU A 105 -9.64 -4.28 12.89
N PHE A 106 -8.67 -5.14 12.59
CA PHE A 106 -8.49 -6.43 13.23
C PHE A 106 -8.27 -6.29 14.74
N GLU A 107 -7.33 -5.43 15.17
CA GLU A 107 -7.04 -5.17 16.59
C GLU A 107 -8.26 -4.62 17.33
N TRP A 108 -9.00 -3.67 16.74
CA TRP A 108 -10.20 -3.10 17.35
C TRP A 108 -11.27 -4.15 17.64
N PHE A 109 -11.46 -5.11 16.72
CA PHE A 109 -12.40 -6.22 16.88
C PHE A 109 -11.84 -7.41 17.66
N HIS A 110 -10.54 -7.42 17.98
CA HIS A 110 -9.93 -8.39 18.89
C HIS A 110 -9.61 -7.78 20.26
N TRP A 111 -9.92 -6.51 20.46
CA TRP A 111 -9.71 -5.84 21.73
C TRP A 111 -10.65 -6.40 22.80
N TRP A 112 -10.17 -6.39 24.06
CA TRP A 112 -10.89 -7.02 25.17
C TRP A 112 -12.35 -6.54 25.32
N PRO A 113 -12.74 -5.27 25.07
CA PRO A 113 -14.14 -4.86 25.24
C PRO A 113 -15.06 -5.59 24.27
N PHE A 114 -14.64 -5.74 23.01
CA PHE A 114 -15.40 -6.47 22.01
C PHE A 114 -15.57 -7.94 22.39
N ASN A 115 -14.46 -8.60 22.75
CA ASN A 115 -14.47 -10.00 23.16
C ASN A 115 -15.35 -10.25 24.39
N VAL A 116 -15.32 -9.33 25.37
CA VAL A 116 -16.21 -9.38 26.54
C VAL A 116 -17.67 -9.24 26.13
N LEU A 117 -18.02 -8.29 25.27
CA LEU A 117 -19.40 -8.09 24.81
C LEU A 117 -19.94 -9.30 24.05
N ILE A 118 -19.16 -9.88 23.13
CA ILE A 118 -19.52 -11.10 22.40
C ILE A 118 -19.68 -12.29 23.35
N THR A 119 -18.76 -12.45 24.31
CA THR A 119 -18.83 -13.53 25.31
C THR A 119 -20.08 -13.39 26.18
N LEU A 120 -20.37 -12.18 26.68
CA LEU A 120 -21.56 -11.91 27.48
C LEU A 120 -22.85 -12.16 26.68
N LEU A 121 -22.87 -11.80 25.40
CA LEU A 121 -23.99 -12.07 24.50
C LEU A 121 -24.19 -13.58 24.31
N CYS A 122 -23.13 -14.34 24.01
CA CYS A 122 -23.18 -15.80 23.86
C CYS A 122 -23.67 -16.48 25.14
N VAL A 123 -23.19 -16.05 26.31
CA VAL A 123 -23.63 -16.58 27.61
C VAL A 123 -25.11 -16.24 27.86
N ASN A 124 -25.52 -14.99 27.62
CA ASN A 124 -26.91 -14.57 27.78
C ASN A 124 -27.86 -15.36 26.87
N MET A 125 -27.51 -15.53 25.60
CA MET A 125 -28.29 -16.29 24.64
C MET A 125 -28.35 -17.76 25.03
N THR A 126 -27.23 -18.38 25.40
CA THR A 126 -27.19 -19.77 25.87
C THR A 126 -28.10 -19.99 27.08
N VAL A 127 -27.94 -19.17 28.12
CA VAL A 127 -28.74 -19.27 29.36
C VAL A 127 -30.22 -19.00 29.08
N THR A 128 -30.54 -18.00 28.26
CA THR A 128 -31.94 -17.67 27.90
C THR A 128 -32.59 -18.79 27.11
N THR A 129 -31.88 -19.38 26.14
CA THR A 129 -32.37 -20.51 25.34
C THR A 129 -32.69 -21.71 26.22
N ILE A 130 -31.71 -22.15 27.02
CA ILE A 130 -31.85 -23.34 27.85
C ILE A 130 -32.94 -23.16 28.92
N ARG A 131 -33.06 -21.98 29.53
CA ARG A 131 -33.94 -21.78 30.69
C ARG A 131 -35.35 -21.30 30.35
N LYS A 132 -35.52 -20.54 29.26
CA LYS A 132 -36.81 -19.86 28.96
C LYS A 132 -37.50 -20.39 27.72
N ILE A 133 -36.79 -21.08 26.82
CA ILE A 133 -37.33 -21.49 25.53
C ILE A 133 -37.45 -23.03 25.51
N PRO A 134 -38.65 -23.59 25.72
CA PRO A 134 -38.82 -25.04 25.69
C PRO A 134 -38.51 -25.58 24.28
N LEU A 135 -37.80 -26.71 24.23
CA LEU A 135 -37.44 -27.37 22.98
C LEU A 135 -38.64 -28.13 22.42
N ASN A 136 -39.39 -27.48 21.53
CA ASN A 136 -40.52 -28.04 20.79
C ASN A 136 -40.48 -27.56 19.33
N SER A 137 -41.30 -28.15 18.45
CA SER A 137 -41.30 -27.83 17.02
C SER A 137 -41.61 -26.35 16.72
N ILE A 138 -42.42 -25.70 17.55
CA ILE A 138 -42.78 -24.27 17.42
C ILE A 138 -41.55 -23.38 17.68
N ASN A 139 -40.74 -23.74 18.69
CA ASN A 139 -39.57 -22.97 19.10
C ASN A 139 -38.26 -23.43 18.44
N ALA A 140 -38.31 -24.47 17.60
CA ALA A 140 -37.13 -25.00 16.92
C ALA A 140 -36.39 -23.91 16.12
N GLY A 141 -37.13 -22.99 15.49
CA GLY A 141 -36.53 -21.86 14.77
C GLY A 141 -35.67 -20.95 15.66
N VAL A 142 -36.13 -20.63 16.87
CA VAL A 142 -35.37 -19.77 17.81
C VAL A 142 -34.12 -20.48 18.30
N TRP A 143 -34.22 -21.78 18.60
CA TRP A 143 -33.06 -22.61 18.94
C TRP A 143 -32.04 -22.63 17.80
N MET A 144 -32.46 -22.81 16.55
CA MET A 144 -31.56 -22.78 15.40
C MET A 144 -30.87 -21.42 15.23
N ILE A 145 -31.59 -20.30 15.39
CA ILE A 145 -30.99 -18.96 15.32
C ILE A 145 -29.92 -18.79 16.40
N HIS A 146 -30.22 -19.15 17.65
CA HIS A 146 -29.27 -19.00 18.75
C HIS A 146 -28.05 -19.92 18.60
N ILE A 147 -28.26 -21.18 18.20
CA ILE A 147 -27.16 -22.11 17.91
C ILE A 147 -26.31 -21.58 16.75
N GLY A 148 -26.94 -21.09 15.67
CA GLY A 148 -26.24 -20.52 14.52
C GLY A 148 -25.37 -19.33 14.90
N ILE A 149 -25.90 -18.40 15.71
CA ILE A 149 -25.14 -17.24 16.21
C ILE A 149 -23.95 -17.68 17.06
N ILE A 150 -24.16 -18.61 18.01
CA ILE A 150 -23.08 -19.12 18.87
C ILE A 150 -22.00 -19.83 18.04
N MET A 151 -22.41 -20.64 17.07
CA MET A 151 -21.50 -21.35 16.17
C MET A 151 -20.69 -20.38 15.31
N LEU A 152 -21.32 -19.32 14.77
CA LEU A 152 -20.62 -18.26 14.05
C LEU A 152 -19.60 -17.55 14.95
N CYS A 153 -19.95 -17.19 16.18
CA CYS A 153 -19.01 -16.55 17.11
C CYS A 153 -17.80 -17.46 17.40
N LEU A 154 -18.02 -18.74 17.72
CA LEU A 154 -16.94 -19.68 18.01
C LEU A 154 -16.08 -19.97 16.77
N GLY A 155 -16.73 -20.14 15.60
CA GLY A 155 -16.05 -20.34 14.33
C GLY A 155 -15.18 -19.14 13.94
N SER A 156 -15.67 -17.92 14.14
CA SER A 156 -14.88 -16.70 13.92
C SER A 156 -13.66 -16.63 14.83
N VAL A 157 -13.81 -16.93 16.13
CA VAL A 157 -12.66 -16.97 17.06
C VAL A 157 -11.63 -17.99 16.60
N TYR A 158 -12.05 -19.21 16.27
CA TYR A 158 -11.15 -20.25 15.78
C TYR A 158 -10.45 -19.84 14.47
N TYR A 159 -11.22 -19.32 13.51
CA TYR A 159 -10.72 -18.86 12.22
C TYR A 159 -9.66 -17.76 12.41
N PHE A 160 -9.99 -16.67 13.09
CA PHE A 160 -9.08 -15.53 13.24
C PHE A 160 -7.88 -15.81 14.15
N MET A 161 -7.97 -16.74 15.11
CA MET A 161 -6.82 -17.20 15.89
C MET A 161 -5.83 -18.04 15.06
N THR A 162 -6.28 -18.65 13.96
CA THR A 162 -5.45 -19.51 13.10
C THR A 162 -5.13 -18.87 11.75
N LYS A 163 -5.71 -17.70 11.47
CA LYS A 163 -5.56 -16.98 10.22
C LYS A 163 -4.21 -16.28 10.17
N VAL A 164 -3.45 -16.56 9.13
CA VAL A 164 -2.27 -15.79 8.74
C VAL A 164 -2.56 -15.25 7.34
N GLU A 165 -2.53 -13.92 7.17
CA GLU A 165 -2.55 -13.32 5.84
C GLU A 165 -1.34 -12.43 5.65
N GLY A 166 -0.91 -12.38 4.41
CA GLY A 166 0.21 -11.58 3.96
C GLY A 166 0.06 -11.27 2.49
N ASP A 167 0.85 -10.31 2.02
CA ASP A 167 1.07 -10.05 0.62
C ASP A 167 2.40 -10.66 0.20
N SER A 168 2.49 -11.10 -1.06
CA SER A 168 3.72 -11.67 -1.60
C SER A 168 3.95 -11.09 -2.99
N PRO A 169 5.06 -10.37 -3.22
CA PRO A 169 5.41 -9.92 -4.56
C PRO A 169 5.76 -11.15 -5.39
N VAL A 170 4.90 -11.50 -6.35
CA VAL A 170 5.14 -12.62 -7.26
C VAL A 170 5.86 -12.12 -8.48
N ALA A 171 7.19 -12.21 -8.46
CA ALA A 171 8.00 -12.08 -9.68
C ALA A 171 7.93 -13.38 -10.46
N ARG A 172 7.66 -13.32 -11.78
CA ARG A 172 7.60 -14.55 -12.60
C ARG A 172 8.98 -15.16 -12.87
N ARG A 173 10.02 -14.31 -12.93
CA ARG A 173 11.38 -14.68 -13.34
C ARG A 173 12.44 -13.87 -12.59
N ALA A 174 13.61 -14.47 -12.44
CA ALA A 174 14.85 -13.79 -12.11
C ALA A 174 15.72 -13.74 -13.37
N VAL A 175 16.47 -12.65 -13.53
CA VAL A 175 17.51 -12.49 -14.54
C VAL A 175 18.80 -12.98 -13.91
N SER A 176 19.38 -14.05 -14.46
CA SER A 176 20.74 -14.48 -14.15
C SER A 176 21.67 -13.94 -15.22
N VAL A 177 22.79 -13.35 -14.81
CA VAL A 177 23.79 -12.77 -15.69
C VAL A 177 25.15 -13.37 -15.35
N ALA A 178 25.91 -13.74 -16.37
CA ALA A 178 27.26 -14.26 -16.22
C ALA A 178 28.17 -13.64 -17.28
N PHE A 179 29.33 -13.15 -16.87
CA PHE A 179 30.39 -12.73 -17.76
C PHE A 179 31.38 -13.89 -17.95
N VAL A 180 31.65 -14.27 -19.19
CA VAL A 180 32.49 -15.41 -19.53
C VAL A 180 33.72 -15.00 -20.34
N ASP A 181 34.81 -15.74 -20.18
CA ASP A 181 36.00 -15.62 -21.03
C ASP A 181 35.84 -16.29 -22.40
N ASP A 182 36.84 -16.13 -23.27
CA ASP A 182 36.87 -16.72 -24.62
C ASP A 182 36.83 -18.27 -24.63
N GLU A 183 37.17 -18.91 -23.51
CA GLU A 183 37.13 -20.37 -23.33
C GLU A 183 35.80 -20.85 -22.70
N GLY A 184 34.90 -19.92 -22.36
CA GLY A 184 33.60 -20.17 -21.74
C GLY A 184 33.63 -20.32 -20.22
N GLY A 185 34.75 -19.98 -19.57
CA GLY A 185 34.88 -19.91 -18.12
C GLY A 185 34.12 -18.70 -17.55
N VAL A 186 33.34 -18.91 -16.49
CA VAL A 186 32.62 -17.81 -15.81
C VAL A 186 33.60 -16.99 -14.98
N LEU A 187 33.78 -15.71 -15.36
CA LEU A 187 34.63 -14.74 -14.68
C LEU A 187 33.89 -14.04 -13.54
N ASP A 188 32.62 -13.70 -13.77
CA ASP A 188 31.74 -13.07 -12.78
C ASP A 188 30.28 -13.43 -13.06
N SER A 189 29.44 -13.38 -12.03
CA SER A 189 28.01 -13.68 -12.17
C SER A 189 27.17 -12.96 -11.13
N GLY A 190 25.92 -12.66 -11.50
CA GLY A 190 24.96 -12.00 -10.64
C GLY A 190 23.54 -12.42 -10.97
N ALA A 191 22.61 -12.06 -10.09
CA ALA A 191 21.19 -12.29 -10.30
C ALA A 191 20.38 -11.11 -9.78
N MET A 192 19.27 -10.82 -10.45
CA MET A 192 18.29 -9.82 -10.01
C MET A 192 16.88 -10.25 -10.40
N LEU A 193 15.87 -9.79 -9.66
CA LEU A 193 14.47 -10.04 -10.07
C LEU A 193 14.19 -9.33 -11.40
N ALA A 194 13.45 -9.99 -12.29
CA ALA A 194 12.95 -9.36 -13.51
C ALA A 194 11.83 -8.37 -13.13
N MET A 195 12.20 -7.16 -12.70
CA MET A 195 11.30 -6.03 -12.45
C MET A 195 11.91 -4.74 -13.01
N PRO A 196 11.13 -3.90 -13.73
CA PRO A 196 11.66 -2.67 -14.31
C PRO A 196 12.31 -1.77 -13.25
N GLY A 197 13.48 -1.23 -13.57
CA GLY A 197 14.28 -0.40 -12.68
C GLY A 197 15.31 -1.14 -11.86
N ASN A 198 15.20 -2.47 -11.67
CA ASN A 198 16.23 -3.25 -10.99
C ASN A 198 17.55 -3.19 -11.78
N THR A 199 18.65 -3.06 -11.04
CA THR A 199 20.01 -2.98 -11.59
C THR A 199 20.94 -4.01 -10.95
N THR A 200 21.96 -4.41 -11.70
CA THR A 200 23.11 -5.16 -11.21
C THR A 200 24.35 -4.72 -11.98
N THR A 201 25.52 -4.85 -11.36
CA THR A 201 26.80 -4.51 -11.97
C THR A 201 27.69 -5.75 -11.91
N LEU A 202 28.34 -6.09 -13.02
CA LEU A 202 29.30 -7.19 -13.12
C LEU A 202 30.67 -6.68 -13.58
N GLY A 203 31.73 -7.40 -13.22
CA GLY A 203 33.09 -7.12 -13.66
C GLY A 203 33.78 -5.98 -12.90
N VAL A 204 35.06 -5.74 -13.24
CA VAL A 204 35.90 -4.73 -12.59
C VAL A 204 36.70 -3.96 -13.64
N GLY A 205 36.66 -2.62 -13.58
CA GLY A 205 37.46 -1.76 -14.45
C GLY A 205 36.88 -1.61 -15.86
N GLY A 206 37.69 -1.84 -16.90
CA GLY A 206 37.27 -1.67 -18.30
C GLY A 206 36.22 -2.69 -18.77
N ASP A 207 36.11 -3.82 -18.08
CA ASP A 207 35.16 -4.90 -18.36
C ASP A 207 33.95 -4.86 -17.40
N GLN A 208 33.60 -3.68 -16.90
CA GLN A 208 32.41 -3.49 -16.08
C GLN A 208 31.15 -3.44 -16.95
N TYR A 209 30.09 -4.10 -16.50
CA TYR A 209 28.77 -4.09 -17.11
C TYR A 209 27.74 -3.57 -16.12
N ASP A 210 27.10 -2.45 -16.42
CA ASP A 210 25.92 -1.98 -15.70
C ASP A 210 24.66 -2.45 -16.45
N ILE A 211 23.86 -3.28 -15.78
CA ILE A 211 22.72 -3.96 -16.38
C ILE A 211 21.45 -3.52 -15.65
N GLN A 212 20.47 -3.02 -16.38
CA GLN A 212 19.19 -2.59 -15.84
C GLN A 212 18.02 -3.29 -16.55
N VAL A 213 17.03 -3.77 -15.80
CA VAL A 213 15.76 -4.21 -16.38
C VAL A 213 14.99 -2.98 -16.86
N GLN A 214 14.88 -2.82 -18.18
CA GLN A 214 14.20 -1.67 -18.79
C GLN A 214 12.69 -1.89 -18.85
N SER A 215 12.26 -3.04 -19.36
CA SER A 215 10.85 -3.36 -19.55
C SER A 215 10.61 -4.87 -19.60
N ILE A 216 9.35 -5.26 -19.38
CA ILE A 216 8.89 -6.64 -19.37
C ILE A 216 7.64 -6.72 -20.24
N ASP A 217 7.59 -7.72 -21.11
CA ASP A 217 6.38 -8.10 -21.81
C ASP A 217 5.97 -9.52 -21.37
N PRO A 218 4.89 -9.66 -20.60
CA PRO A 218 4.46 -10.96 -20.10
C PRO A 218 3.80 -11.85 -21.16
N ALA A 219 3.54 -11.34 -22.37
CA ALA A 219 2.84 -12.04 -23.44
C ALA A 219 3.44 -11.71 -24.81
N TRP A 220 4.77 -11.61 -24.88
CA TRP A 220 5.50 -11.35 -26.11
C TRP A 220 5.26 -12.45 -27.14
N GLU A 221 4.85 -12.07 -28.35
CA GLU A 221 4.62 -13.00 -29.44
C GLU A 221 5.92 -13.19 -30.23
N LEU A 222 6.34 -14.45 -30.39
CA LEU A 222 7.50 -14.80 -31.18
C LEU A 222 7.21 -14.52 -32.66
N LEU A 223 7.98 -13.61 -33.26
CA LEU A 223 7.74 -13.13 -34.63
C LEU A 223 8.46 -13.95 -35.71
N SER A 224 9.32 -14.89 -35.32
CA SER A 224 10.19 -15.64 -36.22
C SER A 224 10.64 -16.96 -35.61
N GLY A 225 11.00 -17.93 -36.46
CA GLY A 225 11.43 -19.27 -36.03
C GLY A 225 10.33 -20.30 -36.16
N ASP A 226 10.59 -21.51 -35.68
CA ASP A 226 9.63 -22.63 -35.70
C ASP A 226 8.47 -22.40 -34.71
N ASP A 227 8.70 -21.56 -33.70
CA ASP A 227 7.74 -21.20 -32.63
C ASP A 227 7.02 -19.87 -32.92
N ALA A 228 7.01 -19.40 -34.16
CA ALA A 228 6.37 -18.14 -34.51
C ALA A 228 4.86 -18.17 -34.19
N GLY A 229 4.37 -17.13 -33.50
CA GLY A 229 3.00 -17.01 -33.01
C GLY A 229 2.79 -17.52 -31.58
N GLU A 230 3.76 -18.24 -31.00
CA GLU A 230 3.72 -18.61 -29.59
C GLU A 230 3.98 -17.39 -28.69
N ARG A 231 3.37 -17.39 -27.49
CA ARG A 231 3.52 -16.32 -26.51
C ARG A 231 4.45 -16.72 -25.37
N ALA A 232 5.42 -15.86 -25.09
CA ALA A 232 6.43 -16.07 -24.07
C ALA A 232 6.61 -14.84 -23.17
N PHE A 233 7.32 -15.02 -22.07
CA PHE A 233 7.70 -13.93 -21.17
C PHE A 233 9.03 -13.33 -21.65
N SER A 234 9.02 -12.05 -22.02
CA SER A 234 10.20 -11.33 -22.52
C SER A 234 10.65 -10.27 -21.53
N VAL A 235 11.96 -10.12 -21.39
CA VAL A 235 12.60 -9.08 -20.56
C VAL A 235 13.60 -8.33 -21.43
N ASN A 236 13.51 -7.01 -21.44
CA ASN A 236 14.48 -6.14 -22.11
C ASN A 236 15.43 -5.56 -21.06
N LEU A 237 16.72 -5.80 -21.25
CA LEU A 237 17.79 -5.32 -20.39
C LEU A 237 18.54 -4.21 -21.09
N MET A 238 18.65 -3.03 -20.46
CA MET A 238 19.61 -2.03 -20.86
C MET A 238 20.98 -2.43 -20.32
N VAL A 239 21.96 -2.60 -21.21
CA VAL A 239 23.33 -2.94 -20.84
C VAL A 239 24.23 -1.78 -21.23
N GLN A 240 25.05 -1.34 -20.28
CA GLN A 240 26.10 -0.35 -20.49
C GLN A 240 27.45 -0.95 -20.10
N ARG A 241 28.40 -0.91 -21.03
CA ARG A 241 29.77 -1.40 -20.82
C ARG A 241 30.66 -0.27 -20.29
N GLY A 242 31.76 -0.65 -19.62
CA GLY A 242 32.74 0.29 -19.06
C GLY A 242 33.43 1.18 -20.09
N ASP A 243 33.45 0.78 -21.36
CA ASP A 243 33.92 1.58 -22.50
C ASP A 243 32.90 2.64 -22.99
N GLY A 244 31.70 2.66 -22.41
CA GLY A 244 30.62 3.60 -22.74
C GLY A 244 29.66 3.10 -23.82
N GLU A 245 29.88 1.92 -24.41
CA GLU A 245 28.94 1.32 -25.35
C GLU A 245 27.67 0.86 -24.64
N ARG A 246 26.53 0.98 -25.33
CA ARG A 246 25.21 0.61 -24.81
C ARG A 246 24.41 -0.18 -25.82
N PHE A 247 23.65 -1.15 -25.35
CA PHE A 247 22.70 -1.92 -26.15
C PHE A 247 21.54 -2.41 -25.29
N ILE A 248 20.47 -2.86 -25.94
CA ILE A 248 19.34 -3.51 -25.26
C ILE A 248 19.38 -4.99 -25.58
N ARG A 249 19.43 -5.85 -24.56
CA ARG A 249 19.31 -7.29 -24.72
C ARG A 249 17.90 -7.76 -24.43
N GLN A 250 17.23 -8.33 -25.42
CA GLN A 250 15.92 -8.96 -25.26
C GLN A 250 16.11 -10.46 -24.96
N VAL A 251 15.70 -10.89 -23.77
CA VAL A 251 15.77 -12.28 -23.33
C VAL A 251 14.37 -12.86 -23.23
N ILE A 252 14.17 -14.08 -23.74
CA ILE A 252 12.85 -14.72 -23.81
C ILE A 252 12.87 -16.01 -23.00
N ALA A 253 11.97 -16.10 -22.02
CA ALA A 253 11.91 -17.23 -21.11
C ALA A 253 11.55 -18.53 -21.84
N GLY A 254 12.39 -19.55 -21.71
CA GLY A 254 12.22 -20.84 -22.37
C GLY A 254 12.72 -20.89 -23.82
N TYR A 255 13.21 -19.77 -24.37
CA TYR A 255 13.70 -19.68 -25.73
C TYR A 255 15.02 -18.89 -25.81
N PRO A 256 16.11 -19.36 -25.17
CA PRO A 256 17.40 -18.67 -25.17
C PRO A 256 17.93 -18.43 -26.59
N GLU A 257 17.62 -19.30 -27.54
CA GLU A 257 18.01 -19.19 -28.95
C GLU A 257 17.45 -17.93 -29.62
N TYR A 258 16.28 -17.43 -29.21
CA TYR A 258 15.68 -16.21 -29.78
C TYR A 258 16.13 -14.92 -29.07
N THR A 259 17.06 -15.01 -28.11
CA THR A 259 17.67 -13.83 -27.48
C THR A 259 18.39 -12.99 -28.52
N GLU A 260 18.17 -11.67 -28.47
CA GLU A 260 18.78 -10.75 -29.43
C GLU A 260 19.10 -9.38 -28.83
N ASP A 261 20.07 -8.71 -29.45
CA ASP A 261 20.47 -7.36 -29.07
C ASP A 261 19.93 -6.31 -30.05
N LEU A 262 19.52 -5.18 -29.49
CA LEU A 262 19.18 -3.97 -30.21
C LEU A 262 20.26 -2.93 -29.95
N ILE A 263 20.83 -2.39 -31.03
CA ILE A 263 21.85 -1.34 -30.99
C ILE A 263 21.22 0.02 -31.28
N PHE A 264 21.80 1.06 -30.69
CA PHE A 264 21.39 2.44 -30.95
C PHE A 264 21.74 2.85 -32.38
N SER A 265 20.88 3.67 -32.99
CA SER A 265 21.01 4.14 -34.36
C SER A 265 20.86 5.66 -34.41
N ASP A 266 21.63 6.30 -35.28
CA ASP A 266 21.58 7.77 -35.49
C ASP A 266 20.31 8.22 -36.26
N ASP A 267 19.50 7.28 -36.74
CA ASP A 267 18.23 7.55 -37.41
C ASP A 267 17.13 7.92 -36.41
N PRO A 268 16.63 9.17 -36.40
CA PRO A 268 15.59 9.60 -35.46
C PRO A 268 14.26 8.86 -35.63
N GLY A 269 13.98 8.31 -36.82
CA GLY A 269 12.77 7.53 -37.10
C GLY A 269 12.88 6.07 -36.64
N GLN A 270 14.09 5.59 -36.39
CA GLN A 270 14.37 4.24 -35.91
C GLN A 270 15.55 4.28 -34.93
N PRO A 271 15.31 4.66 -33.66
CA PRO A 271 16.37 4.84 -32.66
C PRO A 271 17.08 3.54 -32.30
N PHE A 272 16.44 2.39 -32.56
CA PHE A 272 16.98 1.06 -32.28
C PHE A 272 16.92 0.17 -33.52
N LYS A 273 18.02 -0.54 -33.81
CA LYS A 273 18.10 -1.54 -34.87
C LYS A 273 18.48 -2.88 -34.27
N ARG A 274 17.81 -3.95 -34.72
CA ARG A 274 18.18 -5.33 -34.34
C ARG A 274 19.57 -5.64 -34.87
N HIS A 275 20.48 -6.10 -34.03
CA HIS A 275 21.87 -6.39 -34.39
C HIS A 275 21.95 -7.40 -35.54
N VAL A 276 21.08 -8.40 -35.56
CA VAL A 276 21.00 -9.41 -36.62
C VAL A 276 20.73 -8.82 -38.01
N LYS A 277 20.05 -7.67 -38.08
CA LYS A 277 19.78 -6.98 -39.36
C LYS A 277 20.95 -6.13 -39.84
N VAL A 278 21.87 -5.77 -38.93
CA VAL A 278 23.02 -4.90 -39.23
C VAL A 278 24.27 -5.74 -39.47
N ASN A 279 24.59 -6.65 -38.56
CA ASN A 279 25.83 -7.43 -38.56
C ASN A 279 25.63 -8.93 -38.84
N GLY A 280 24.37 -9.39 -39.00
CA GLY A 280 24.05 -10.81 -39.24
C GLY A 280 24.06 -11.70 -37.99
N GLU A 281 24.56 -11.20 -36.86
CA GLU A 281 24.61 -11.91 -35.58
C GLU A 281 23.52 -11.43 -34.62
N ARG A 282 22.96 -12.32 -33.79
CA ARG A 282 21.90 -11.95 -32.85
C ARG A 282 22.40 -11.17 -31.65
N LEU A 283 23.58 -11.53 -31.14
CA LEU A 283 24.18 -10.91 -29.96
C LEU A 283 25.29 -9.96 -30.41
N PHE A 284 25.32 -8.77 -29.82
CA PHE A 284 26.39 -7.79 -29.95
C PHE A 284 27.61 -8.22 -29.12
N ASP A 285 27.38 -8.71 -27.90
CA ASP A 285 28.43 -9.17 -27.00
C ASP A 285 28.15 -10.62 -26.55
N GLN A 286 28.95 -11.57 -27.04
CA GLN A 286 28.80 -13.00 -26.72
C GLN A 286 29.38 -13.38 -25.35
N SER A 287 30.23 -12.53 -24.75
CA SER A 287 30.85 -12.77 -23.44
C SER A 287 29.86 -12.56 -22.28
N LEU A 288 28.79 -11.80 -22.51
CA LEU A 288 27.70 -11.66 -21.54
C LEU A 288 26.66 -12.75 -21.81
N LEU A 289 26.46 -13.66 -20.87
CA LEU A 289 25.39 -14.65 -20.88
C LEU A 289 24.25 -14.18 -19.99
N VAL A 290 23.01 -14.36 -20.45
CA VAL A 290 21.82 -13.97 -19.69
C VAL A 290 20.77 -15.07 -19.74
N GLY A 291 20.28 -15.45 -18.56
CA GLY A 291 19.21 -16.42 -18.36
C GLY A 291 17.97 -15.80 -17.73
N LEU A 292 16.82 -16.46 -17.92
CA LEU A 292 15.57 -16.14 -17.23
C LEU A 292 15.09 -17.36 -16.42
N ASP A 293 15.51 -17.39 -15.16
CA ASP A 293 15.19 -18.46 -14.24
C ASP A 293 13.84 -18.25 -13.57
N PHE A 294 13.21 -19.34 -13.12
CA PHE A 294 12.02 -19.24 -12.29
C PHE A 294 12.40 -18.62 -10.94
N ALA A 295 11.72 -17.53 -10.55
CA ALA A 295 11.91 -16.89 -9.25
C ALA A 295 10.78 -17.32 -8.32
N PRO A 296 10.95 -18.37 -7.49
CA PRO A 296 9.97 -18.67 -6.47
C PRO A 296 9.92 -17.52 -5.46
N THR A 297 8.71 -17.12 -5.06
CA THR A 297 8.57 -16.26 -3.88
C THR A 297 8.56 -17.15 -2.64
N ASP A 298 9.64 -17.09 -1.88
CA ASP A 298 9.89 -17.86 -0.66
C ASP A 298 9.45 -17.12 0.62
N HIS A 299 9.17 -15.82 0.51
CA HIS A 299 8.74 -14.97 1.62
C HIS A 299 7.32 -14.42 1.45
N LEU A 300 6.62 -14.30 2.58
CA LEU A 300 5.32 -13.65 2.70
C LEU A 300 5.47 -12.44 3.60
N TYR A 301 5.09 -11.26 3.12
CA TYR A 301 5.05 -10.06 3.93
C TYR A 301 3.72 -10.01 4.67
N LEU A 302 3.75 -9.89 5.99
CA LEU A 302 2.51 -9.75 6.76
C LEU A 302 1.82 -8.44 6.40
N ARG A 303 0.48 -8.47 6.31
CA ARG A 303 -0.28 -7.26 6.02
C ARG A 303 -0.43 -6.39 7.26
N ASN A 304 -0.09 -5.11 7.10
CA ASN A 304 -0.13 -4.13 8.19
C ASN A 304 -1.55 -3.80 8.69
N ASP A 305 -2.60 -4.16 7.95
CA ASP A 305 -3.99 -3.99 8.38
C ASP A 305 -4.50 -5.11 9.29
N LEU A 306 -3.72 -6.19 9.46
CA LEU A 306 -4.00 -7.28 10.38
C LEU A 306 -3.13 -7.22 11.63
N SER A 307 -1.84 -7.00 11.43
CA SER A 307 -0.85 -6.84 12.49
C SER A 307 0.11 -5.75 12.08
N LYS A 308 0.40 -4.80 12.96
CA LYS A 308 1.41 -3.77 12.71
C LYS A 308 2.78 -4.45 12.63
N SER A 309 3.21 -4.74 11.41
CA SER A 309 4.48 -5.38 11.14
C SER A 309 5.37 -4.44 10.34
N TRP A 310 6.50 -4.08 10.93
CA TRP A 310 7.51 -3.25 10.31
C TRP A 310 8.84 -3.97 10.49
N ALA A 311 9.69 -3.92 9.47
CA ALA A 311 11.01 -4.51 9.54
C ALA A 311 12.00 -3.71 8.70
N LEU A 312 13.22 -3.63 9.20
CA LEU A 312 14.37 -3.17 8.45
C LEU A 312 15.15 -4.39 7.95
N TYR A 313 15.42 -4.45 6.65
CA TYR A 313 16.22 -5.52 6.07
C TYR A 313 17.63 -5.00 5.79
N LEU A 314 18.63 -5.72 6.28
CA LEU A 314 20.04 -5.43 6.07
C LEU A 314 20.70 -6.57 5.31
N ARG A 315 21.68 -6.24 4.48
CA ARG A 315 22.59 -7.21 3.87
C ARG A 315 23.98 -6.61 3.76
N GLU A 316 24.98 -7.47 3.74
CA GLU A 316 26.34 -7.06 3.35
C GLU A 316 26.39 -6.82 1.83
N GLU A 317 27.20 -5.86 1.39
CA GLU A 317 27.41 -5.61 -0.03
C GLU A 317 28.02 -6.85 -0.69
N GLY A 318 27.38 -7.34 -1.76
CA GLY A 318 27.77 -8.59 -2.44
C GLY A 318 27.15 -9.86 -1.86
N SER A 319 26.46 -9.80 -0.72
CA SER A 319 25.72 -10.96 -0.17
C SER A 319 24.31 -11.07 -0.77
N ASP A 320 23.84 -12.31 -0.93
CA ASP A 320 22.47 -12.65 -1.33
C ASP A 320 21.52 -12.78 -0.12
N GLN A 321 22.07 -12.90 1.09
CA GLN A 321 21.31 -13.11 2.31
C GLN A 321 20.85 -11.78 2.93
N TRP A 322 19.53 -11.66 3.13
CA TRP A 322 18.93 -10.56 3.88
C TRP A 322 18.66 -10.95 5.33
N PHE A 323 18.96 -10.03 6.24
CA PHE A 323 18.70 -10.14 7.67
C PHE A 323 17.59 -9.17 8.06
N GLU A 324 16.51 -9.72 8.60
CA GLU A 324 15.37 -8.95 9.09
C GLU A 324 15.65 -8.44 10.51
N ARG A 325 15.42 -7.14 10.76
CA ARG A 325 15.29 -6.55 12.08
C ARG A 325 13.86 -6.03 12.27
N PRO A 326 13.02 -6.72 13.07
CA PRO A 326 11.68 -6.24 13.38
C PRO A 326 11.72 -4.87 14.06
N ILE A 327 10.74 -4.02 13.74
CA ILE A 327 10.54 -2.71 14.35
C ILE A 327 9.26 -2.81 15.18
N ASP A 328 9.44 -2.99 16.49
CA ASP A 328 8.33 -3.13 17.43
C ASP A 328 7.72 -1.77 17.73
N GLY A 329 6.62 -1.43 17.06
CA GLY A 329 5.96 -0.13 17.20
C GLY A 329 4.47 -0.17 16.94
N ASP A 330 3.74 0.67 17.69
CA ASP A 330 2.30 0.82 17.55
C ASP A 330 1.88 1.87 16.50
N PHE A 331 2.83 2.44 15.76
CA PHE A 331 2.58 3.48 14.76
C PHE A 331 2.07 2.88 13.44
N LEU A 332 1.01 3.47 12.88
CA LEU A 332 0.44 3.07 11.60
C LEU A 332 -0.41 4.17 10.96
N TYR A 333 -1.27 4.81 11.75
CA TYR A 333 -2.30 5.72 11.24
C TYR A 333 -2.02 7.19 11.55
N ASN A 334 -1.03 7.52 12.37
CA ASN A 334 -0.69 8.90 12.67
C ASN A 334 0.72 9.22 12.20
N ASP A 335 0.96 10.49 11.91
CA ASP A 335 2.28 10.97 11.49
C ASP A 335 3.06 11.39 12.74
N TYR A 336 4.27 10.87 12.87
CA TYR A 336 5.20 11.09 13.98
C TYR A 336 6.46 11.75 13.45
N VAL A 337 6.74 12.95 13.96
CA VAL A 337 7.86 13.77 13.51
C VAL A 337 8.61 14.23 14.74
N ALA A 338 9.91 13.93 14.80
CA ALA A 338 10.77 14.35 15.90
C ALA A 338 11.23 15.80 15.76
N ASP A 339 11.41 16.27 14.52
CA ASP A 339 11.84 17.63 14.21
C ASP A 339 11.05 18.19 13.04
N ARG A 340 10.55 19.42 13.21
CA ARG A 340 9.80 20.12 12.17
C ARG A 340 10.62 20.32 10.91
N ASP A 341 11.94 20.43 11.03
CA ASP A 341 12.85 20.62 9.90
C ASP A 341 12.97 19.35 9.03
N TRP A 342 12.47 18.20 9.49
CA TRP A 342 12.42 16.97 8.67
C TRP A 342 11.36 17.01 7.58
N VAL A 343 10.40 17.94 7.67
CA VAL A 343 9.32 18.08 6.69
C VAL A 343 9.20 19.52 6.21
N TRP A 344 8.97 19.70 4.92
CA TRP A 344 8.93 21.04 4.35
C TRP A 344 7.71 21.85 4.75
N ASN A 345 6.56 21.20 4.93
CA ASN A 345 5.32 21.84 5.35
C ASN A 345 5.19 21.79 6.88
N SER A 346 6.23 22.20 7.61
CA SER A 346 6.29 22.16 9.07
C SER A 346 5.10 22.86 9.74
N ASP A 347 4.51 23.86 9.09
CA ASP A 347 3.35 24.59 9.59
C ASP A 347 2.07 23.76 9.64
N GLN A 348 2.00 22.70 8.83
CA GLN A 348 0.90 21.72 8.86
C GLN A 348 1.08 20.68 9.97
N ILE A 349 2.26 20.63 10.60
CA ILE A 349 2.53 19.74 11.73
C ILE A 349 2.02 20.40 13.01
N ASN A 350 0.81 20.00 13.40
CA ASN A 350 0.15 20.49 14.61
C ASN A 350 0.91 20.12 15.90
N ARG A 351 1.65 19.00 15.90
CA ARG A 351 2.40 18.51 17.06
C ARG A 351 3.68 17.80 16.62
N VAL A 352 4.77 18.08 17.33
CA VAL A 352 6.01 17.30 17.27
C VAL A 352 5.84 16.13 18.25
N ASP A 353 5.91 14.92 17.73
CA ASP A 353 5.68 13.68 18.49
C ASP A 353 6.67 12.64 17.97
N PRO A 354 7.89 12.59 18.55
CA PRO A 354 8.88 11.60 18.13
C PRO A 354 8.45 10.20 18.56
N ILE A 355 8.81 9.21 17.75
CA ILE A 355 8.91 7.82 18.22
C ILE A 355 10.35 7.58 18.69
N ASP A 356 10.56 6.60 19.57
CA ASP A 356 11.89 6.21 20.05
C ASP A 356 11.91 4.68 20.17
N ILE A 357 12.11 4.04 19.03
CA ILE A 357 12.03 2.58 18.91
C ILE A 357 13.40 2.04 18.48
N PRO A 358 14.10 1.31 19.36
CA PRO A 358 15.38 0.71 19.01
C PRO A 358 15.18 -0.48 18.07
N ILE A 359 15.93 -0.51 16.98
CA ILE A 359 15.91 -1.57 15.97
C ILE A 359 17.18 -2.41 16.14
N THR A 360 17.06 -3.45 16.96
CA THR A 360 18.20 -4.27 17.40
C THR A 360 18.42 -5.45 16.46
N ALA A 361 19.67 -5.89 16.32
CA ALA A 361 19.99 -7.14 15.63
C ALA A 361 19.33 -8.34 16.35
N VAL A 362 18.68 -9.22 15.59
CA VAL A 362 18.01 -10.43 16.12
C VAL A 362 18.81 -11.71 15.89
N SER A 363 19.80 -11.67 15.00
CA SER A 363 20.62 -12.81 14.61
C SER A 363 22.10 -12.56 14.92
N PRO A 364 22.87 -13.57 15.37
CA PRO A 364 24.32 -13.45 15.48
C PRO A 364 25.02 -13.33 14.12
N GLU A 365 24.34 -13.69 13.03
CA GLU A 365 24.82 -13.57 11.65
C GLU A 365 24.46 -12.23 11.01
N ASP A 366 23.80 -11.33 11.76
CA ASP A 366 23.50 -9.99 11.29
C ASP A 366 24.79 -9.29 10.81
N PRO A 367 24.80 -8.64 9.63
CA PRO A 367 26.01 -8.06 9.03
C PRO A 367 26.55 -6.85 9.82
N ALA A 368 25.73 -6.26 10.70
CA ALA A 368 26.10 -5.07 11.46
C ALA A 368 25.57 -5.15 12.91
N PRO A 369 25.96 -6.16 13.70
CA PRO A 369 25.30 -6.45 14.98
C PRO A 369 25.51 -5.34 16.03
N GLU A 370 26.59 -4.57 15.90
CA GLU A 370 26.90 -3.43 16.78
C GLU A 370 26.23 -2.12 16.34
N LEU A 371 25.65 -2.07 15.13
CA LEU A 371 25.01 -0.88 14.60
C LEU A 371 23.69 -0.61 15.33
N GLN A 372 23.68 0.49 16.08
CA GLN A 372 22.49 0.99 16.76
C GLN A 372 21.63 1.77 15.77
N ILE A 373 20.45 1.22 15.47
CA ILE A 373 19.47 1.85 14.61
C ILE A 373 18.25 2.21 15.45
N GLN A 374 17.68 3.39 15.22
CA GLN A 374 16.48 3.85 15.90
C GLN A 374 15.48 4.39 14.87
N ALA A 375 14.21 4.02 15.03
CA ALA A 375 13.12 4.71 14.38
C ALA A 375 12.71 5.91 15.24
N THR A 376 12.86 7.11 14.68
CA THR A 376 12.64 8.39 15.37
C THR A 376 11.41 9.15 14.85
N GLY A 377 10.90 8.77 13.68
CA GLY A 377 9.72 9.36 13.06
C GLY A 377 9.05 8.38 12.09
N PHE A 378 7.80 8.65 11.75
CA PHE A 378 7.00 7.88 10.81
C PHE A 378 6.04 8.79 10.05
N LEU A 379 6.04 8.70 8.72
CA LEU A 379 5.16 9.48 7.85
C LEU A 379 4.49 8.54 6.86
N ARG A 380 3.15 8.48 6.87
CA ARG A 380 2.40 7.49 6.07
C ARG A 380 2.52 7.67 4.56
N TYR A 381 2.60 8.92 4.13
CA TYR A 381 2.59 9.31 2.73
C TYR A 381 3.74 10.27 2.42
N ALA A 382 4.89 10.07 3.07
CA ALA A 382 6.08 10.85 2.74
C ALA A 382 6.51 10.55 1.31
N VAL A 383 6.82 11.63 0.59
CA VAL A 383 7.45 11.56 -0.72
C VAL A 383 8.73 12.37 -0.62
N MET A 384 9.86 11.72 -0.87
CA MET A 384 11.12 12.41 -1.00
C MET A 384 11.05 13.30 -2.23
N ARG A 385 11.43 14.55 -2.05
CA ARG A 385 11.55 15.51 -3.14
C ARG A 385 12.81 16.32 -2.88
N ASP A 386 13.34 16.93 -3.93
CA ASP A 386 14.41 17.92 -3.81
C ASP A 386 13.82 19.32 -3.89
N GLN A 387 14.23 20.21 -2.99
CA GLN A 387 13.93 21.63 -3.09
C GLN A 387 15.21 22.43 -3.01
N ALA A 388 15.35 23.44 -3.88
CA ALA A 388 16.39 24.43 -3.73
C ALA A 388 15.99 25.41 -2.61
N LEU A 389 16.87 25.60 -1.64
CA LEU A 389 16.70 26.57 -0.55
C LEU A 389 17.78 27.64 -0.70
N SER A 390 17.50 28.84 -0.20
CA SER A 390 18.52 29.88 -0.12
C SER A 390 19.66 29.41 0.78
N GLY A 391 20.88 29.41 0.24
CA GLY A 391 22.07 29.10 1.02
C GLY A 391 22.35 30.16 2.09
N GLY A 392 22.86 29.74 3.25
CA GLY A 392 23.38 30.65 4.28
C GLY A 392 24.72 31.30 3.89
N PRO A 393 25.31 32.16 4.75
CA PRO A 393 26.52 32.95 4.46
C PRO A 393 27.80 32.16 4.11
N GLY A 394 27.79 30.83 4.21
CA GLY A 394 28.91 29.96 3.83
C GLY A 394 28.48 28.77 2.96
N ALA A 395 27.26 28.78 2.42
CA ALA A 395 26.81 27.72 1.53
C ALA A 395 27.57 27.77 0.19
N PRO A 396 27.86 26.62 -0.44
CA PRO A 396 28.47 26.59 -1.76
C PRO A 396 27.58 27.30 -2.79
N LEU A 397 28.21 27.98 -3.73
CA LEU A 397 27.52 28.69 -4.81
C LEU A 397 26.74 27.69 -5.67
N ASN A 398 25.41 27.81 -5.69
CA ASN A 398 24.54 27.00 -6.55
C ASN A 398 23.39 27.85 -7.11
N PRO A 399 23.64 28.65 -8.16
CA PRO A 399 22.68 29.60 -8.70
C PRO A 399 21.46 28.87 -9.25
N THR A 400 20.30 29.14 -8.65
CA THR A 400 19.02 28.53 -8.99
C THR A 400 17.99 29.61 -9.28
N VAL A 401 17.20 29.45 -10.33
CA VAL A 401 16.11 30.38 -10.67
C VAL A 401 14.79 29.62 -10.84
N TRP A 402 13.72 30.20 -10.29
CA TRP A 402 12.35 29.73 -10.49
C TRP A 402 11.69 30.62 -11.54
N VAL A 403 11.22 30.01 -12.63
CA VAL A 403 10.58 30.73 -13.73
C VAL A 403 9.16 30.23 -13.88
N ARG A 404 8.18 31.12 -13.71
CA ARG A 404 6.79 30.88 -14.05
C ARG A 404 6.47 31.52 -15.38
N ILE A 405 6.04 30.73 -16.35
CA ILE A 405 5.56 31.22 -17.65
C ILE A 405 4.03 31.11 -17.64
N SER A 406 3.37 32.24 -17.88
CA SER A 406 1.92 32.32 -18.08
C SER A 406 1.63 33.23 -19.25
N ALA A 407 0.67 32.86 -20.09
CA ALA A 407 0.18 33.68 -21.20
C ALA A 407 -1.35 33.78 -21.12
N ASP A 408 -1.93 34.90 -21.55
CA ASP A 408 -3.39 35.14 -21.50
C ASP A 408 -4.21 34.10 -22.30
N GLN A 409 -3.57 33.37 -23.23
CA GLN A 409 -4.17 32.30 -24.03
C GLN A 409 -3.88 30.89 -23.50
N MET A 410 -3.05 30.74 -22.46
CA MET A 410 -2.78 29.44 -21.83
C MET A 410 -3.71 29.25 -20.63
N ASP A 411 -4.48 28.15 -20.63
CA ASP A 411 -5.32 27.75 -19.49
C ASP A 411 -4.50 27.38 -18.23
N ARG A 412 -3.18 27.19 -18.35
CA ARG A 412 -2.28 26.82 -17.25
C ARG A 412 -0.94 27.54 -17.35
N SER A 413 -0.41 27.96 -16.20
CA SER A 413 0.99 28.40 -16.07
C SER A 413 1.91 27.19 -15.91
N ASN A 414 3.09 27.25 -16.52
CA ASN A 414 4.15 26.27 -16.31
C ASN A 414 5.21 26.85 -15.35
N ASP A 415 5.63 26.05 -14.38
CA ASP A 415 6.66 26.40 -13.41
C ASP A 415 7.92 25.57 -13.70
N TYR A 416 9.06 26.24 -13.86
CA TYR A 416 10.38 25.65 -14.10
C TYR A 416 11.35 26.00 -12.98
N VAL A 417 12.24 25.06 -12.64
CA VAL A 417 13.36 25.28 -11.73
C VAL A 417 14.65 25.00 -12.49
N LEU A 418 15.44 26.03 -12.74
CA LEU A 418 16.69 25.92 -13.49
C LEU A 418 17.89 26.09 -12.56
N ARG A 419 18.89 25.23 -12.71
CA ARG A 419 20.13 25.25 -11.92
C ARG A 419 21.32 25.45 -12.85
N ALA A 420 22.08 26.53 -12.65
CA ALA A 420 23.12 26.92 -13.61
C ALA A 420 24.24 25.88 -13.78
N PHE A 421 24.60 25.19 -12.70
CA PHE A 421 25.71 24.23 -12.66
C PHE A 421 25.29 22.77 -12.85
N ASP A 422 24.01 22.50 -13.11
CA ASP A 422 23.47 21.16 -13.32
C ASP A 422 23.17 20.98 -14.82
N PRO A 423 23.96 20.19 -15.58
CA PRO A 423 23.76 20.03 -17.02
C PRO A 423 22.39 19.49 -17.40
N GLU A 424 21.75 18.70 -16.54
CA GLU A 424 20.43 18.12 -16.79
C GLU A 424 19.30 19.09 -16.45
N ARG A 425 19.55 20.03 -15.53
CA ARG A 425 18.55 20.99 -15.04
C ARG A 425 18.87 22.44 -15.38
N ASN A 426 19.87 22.71 -16.21
CA ASN A 426 20.18 24.06 -16.68
C ASN A 426 19.36 24.47 -17.89
N SER A 427 18.60 23.57 -18.51
CA SER A 427 17.77 23.85 -19.68
C SER A 427 16.44 23.13 -19.64
N VAL A 428 15.40 23.73 -20.22
CA VAL A 428 14.04 23.17 -20.32
C VAL A 428 13.47 23.36 -21.72
N ASP A 429 12.40 22.62 -22.02
CA ASP A 429 11.67 22.64 -23.29
C ASP A 429 12.58 22.50 -24.53
N GLY A 430 13.51 21.54 -24.47
CA GLY A 430 14.43 21.28 -25.58
C GLY A 430 15.48 22.39 -25.80
N GLY A 431 15.79 23.16 -24.75
CA GLY A 431 16.80 24.23 -24.81
C GLY A 431 16.23 25.62 -25.14
N LEU A 432 14.90 25.78 -25.21
CA LEU A 432 14.26 27.08 -25.41
C LEU A 432 14.53 28.06 -24.26
N MET A 433 14.76 27.53 -23.06
CA MET A 433 15.18 28.32 -21.91
C MET A 433 16.38 27.64 -21.25
N VAL A 434 17.43 28.42 -21.02
CA VAL A 434 18.69 27.97 -20.42
C VAL A 434 19.12 28.95 -19.34
N MET A 435 19.50 28.44 -18.18
CA MET A 435 20.15 29.19 -17.11
C MET A 435 21.66 29.03 -17.23
N ARG A 436 22.38 30.16 -17.29
CA ARG A 436 23.84 30.22 -17.23
C ARG A 436 24.24 31.15 -16.11
N TRP A 437 25.24 30.73 -15.34
CA TRP A 437 25.90 31.60 -14.38
C TRP A 437 27.08 32.29 -15.07
N ILE A 438 27.18 33.59 -14.88
CA ILE A 438 28.19 34.45 -15.49
C ILE A 438 28.87 35.22 -14.36
N GLU A 439 30.19 35.10 -14.26
CA GLU A 439 30.99 35.81 -13.25
C GLU A 439 31.52 37.12 -13.80
N GLU A 440 31.81 37.17 -15.10
CA GLU A 440 32.41 38.33 -15.77
C GLU A 440 31.60 38.75 -16.99
N GLU A 441 31.48 40.06 -17.22
CA GLU A 441 30.73 40.63 -18.35
C GLU A 441 31.28 40.19 -19.72
N SER A 442 32.56 39.83 -19.80
CA SER A 442 33.20 39.26 -21.00
C SER A 442 32.51 37.98 -21.50
N GLN A 443 31.99 37.15 -20.59
CA GLN A 443 31.34 35.87 -20.90
C GLN A 443 29.94 36.06 -21.50
N LEU A 444 29.31 37.22 -21.29
CA LEU A 444 28.00 37.55 -21.87
C LEU A 444 28.08 37.74 -23.39
N GLY A 445 29.23 38.21 -23.90
CA GLY A 445 29.44 38.41 -25.33
C GLY A 445 29.41 37.10 -26.13
N GLU A 446 29.90 36.01 -25.54
CA GLU A 446 29.89 34.68 -26.17
C GLU A 446 28.48 34.09 -26.26
N LEU A 447 27.63 34.37 -25.27
CA LEU A 447 26.25 33.86 -25.21
C LEU A 447 25.26 34.63 -26.10
N THR A 448 25.55 35.90 -26.37
CA THR A 448 24.71 36.77 -27.22
C THR A 448 25.09 36.68 -28.71
N THR A 449 26.20 36.02 -29.03
CA THR A 449 26.60 35.74 -30.41
C THR A 449 25.70 34.63 -30.98
N PRO A 450 24.94 34.88 -32.05
CA PRO A 450 24.12 33.85 -32.66
C PRO A 450 25.00 32.66 -33.05
N PRO A 451 24.57 31.40 -32.80
CA PRO A 451 25.35 30.25 -33.21
C PRO A 451 25.55 30.29 -34.73
N SER A 452 26.76 30.59 -35.18
CA SER A 452 27.10 30.49 -36.59
C SER A 452 27.29 29.01 -36.91
N LEU A 453 26.34 28.40 -37.61
CA LEU A 453 26.56 27.12 -38.29
C LEU A 453 27.72 27.31 -39.28
N LYS A 454 28.91 26.83 -38.91
CA LYS A 454 29.94 26.53 -39.91
C LYS A 454 29.54 25.23 -40.57
N ILE A 455 28.99 25.34 -41.78
CA ILE A 455 28.79 24.23 -42.70
C ILE A 455 30.15 23.77 -43.21
#